data_AF-A0A6C0DNC0-F1
#
_entry.id   AF-A0A6C0DNC0-F1
#
_cell.length_a   1.000
_cell.length_b   1.000
_cell.length_c   1.000
_cell.angle_alpha   90.00
_cell.angle_beta   90.00
_cell.angle_gamma   90.00
#
_symmetry.space_group_name_H-M   'P 1'
#
loop_
_entity.id
_entity.type
_entity.pdbx_description
1 polymer ?
#
loop_
_entity_poly.entity_id
_entity_poly.type
_entity_poly.pdbx_seq_one_letter_code
_entity_poly.pdbx_strand_id
1 'polypeptide(L)'
;MENEDRMELCKTIKSQIEQLSQNEIEELFKIIYKNNNNYSKNNNGIFINLNWLDYDTIVKVSNYINFCIKSHNEINKYEVICNMLNDSINNKDKNEEIIVDTSNDYKILAINKQKVSSSMKFYLLKKKFQKQQLTSNIESYLTYDEYLF
;
A
#
# COMPACT_ATOMS: atom_id res chain seq x y z
N MET A 1 15.88 -26.94 -29.16
CA MET A 1 15.98 -25.71 -28.35
C MET A 1 14.59 -25.26 -27.91
N GLU A 2 13.63 -24.94 -28.79
CA GLU A 2 12.29 -24.46 -28.40
C GLU A 2 11.49 -25.35 -27.40
N ASN A 3 11.61 -26.67 -27.47
CA ASN A 3 10.86 -27.58 -26.58
C ASN A 3 11.43 -27.62 -25.14
N GLU A 4 12.72 -27.33 -24.96
CA GLU A 4 13.38 -27.38 -23.65
C GLU A 4 13.01 -26.12 -22.85
N ASP A 5 13.07 -24.96 -23.50
CA ASP A 5 12.65 -23.66 -22.94
C ASP A 5 11.18 -23.68 -22.49
N ARG A 6 10.29 -24.28 -23.29
CA ARG A 6 8.86 -24.41 -22.95
C ARG A 6 8.65 -25.27 -21.70
N MET A 7 9.42 -26.34 -21.53
CA MET A 7 9.31 -27.22 -20.37
C MET A 7 9.79 -26.55 -19.08
N GLU A 8 10.86 -25.74 -19.16
CA GLU A 8 11.34 -24.94 -18.03
C GLU A 8 10.35 -23.86 -17.61
N LEU A 9 9.72 -23.19 -18.59
CA LEU A 9 8.64 -22.23 -18.36
C LEU A 9 7.46 -22.89 -17.62
N CYS A 10 7.01 -24.06 -18.05
CA CYS A 10 5.92 -24.78 -17.39
C CYS A 10 6.26 -25.17 -15.94
N LYS A 11 7.50 -25.58 -15.66
CA LYS A 11 7.96 -25.89 -14.30
C LYS A 11 7.96 -24.64 -13.41
N THR A 12 8.46 -23.53 -13.95
CA THR A 12 8.51 -22.24 -13.27
C THR A 12 7.10 -21.75 -12.93
N ILE A 13 6.18 -21.79 -13.92
CA ILE A 13 4.76 -21.44 -13.74
C ILE A 13 4.13 -22.29 -12.63
N LYS A 14 4.36 -23.61 -12.64
CA LYS A 14 3.79 -24.51 -11.62
C LYS A 14 4.24 -24.12 -10.21
N SER A 15 5.53 -23.81 -10.03
CA SER A 15 6.07 -23.42 -8.72
C SER A 15 5.59 -22.04 -8.27
N GLN A 16 5.40 -21.10 -9.19
CA GLN A 16 5.00 -19.74 -8.87
C GLN A 16 3.50 -19.59 -8.67
N ILE A 17 2.67 -20.44 -9.28
CA ILE A 17 1.21 -20.41 -9.10
C ILE A 17 0.83 -20.64 -7.64
N GLU A 18 1.57 -21.48 -6.90
CA GLU A 18 1.32 -21.74 -5.48
C GLU A 18 1.51 -20.51 -4.58
N GLN A 19 2.22 -19.48 -5.06
CA GLN A 19 2.47 -18.24 -4.33
C GLN A 19 1.41 -17.16 -4.60
N LEU A 20 0.52 -17.38 -5.58
CA LEU A 20 -0.51 -16.43 -5.98
C LEU A 20 -1.71 -16.52 -5.04
N SER A 21 -2.37 -15.38 -4.85
CA SER A 21 -3.66 -15.32 -4.16
C SER A 21 -4.79 -15.84 -5.04
N GLN A 22 -5.91 -16.21 -4.43
CA GLN A 22 -7.10 -16.72 -5.13
C GLN A 22 -7.58 -15.76 -6.24
N ASN A 23 -7.57 -14.44 -5.97
CA ASN A 23 -8.01 -13.43 -6.94
C ASN A 23 -7.09 -13.39 -8.17
N GLU A 24 -5.79 -13.55 -7.98
CA GLU A 24 -4.84 -13.57 -9.09
C GLU A 24 -4.93 -14.86 -9.90
N ILE A 25 -5.25 -15.98 -9.25
CA ILE A 25 -5.54 -17.25 -9.93
C ILE A 25 -6.79 -17.10 -10.82
N GLU A 26 -7.82 -16.38 -10.35
CA GLU A 26 -9.01 -16.09 -11.15
C GLU A 26 -8.71 -15.21 -12.37
N GLU A 27 -7.91 -14.15 -12.21
CA GLU A 27 -7.47 -13.31 -13.33
C GLU A 27 -6.57 -14.08 -14.32
N LEU A 28 -5.67 -14.92 -13.81
CA LEU A 28 -4.86 -15.81 -14.62
C LEU A 28 -5.73 -16.78 -15.42
N PHE A 29 -6.80 -17.31 -14.81
CA PHE A 29 -7.77 -18.13 -15.52
C PHE A 29 -8.50 -17.34 -16.62
N LYS A 30 -8.84 -16.06 -16.41
CA LYS A 30 -9.44 -15.21 -17.47
C LYS A 30 -8.53 -15.07 -18.69
N ILE A 31 -7.21 -15.00 -18.50
CA ILE A 31 -6.24 -14.96 -19.60
C ILE A 31 -6.31 -16.26 -20.42
N ILE A 32 -6.35 -17.40 -19.74
CA ILE A 32 -6.40 -18.72 -20.37
C ILE A 32 -7.74 -18.94 -21.08
N TYR A 33 -8.84 -18.52 -20.46
CA TYR A 33 -10.20 -18.60 -21.00
C TYR A 33 -10.35 -17.79 -22.29
N LYS A 34 -9.81 -16.56 -22.34
CA LYS A 34 -9.86 -15.69 -23.52
C LYS A 34 -9.17 -16.29 -24.75
N ASN A 35 -8.18 -17.15 -24.56
CA ASN A 35 -7.44 -17.78 -25.65
C ASN A 35 -8.05 -19.14 -26.09
N ASN A 36 -9.28 -19.48 -25.65
CA ASN A 36 -10.01 -20.70 -26.06
C ASN A 36 -9.27 -22.02 -25.81
N ASN A 37 -8.52 -22.11 -24.72
CA ASN A 37 -7.79 -23.32 -24.40
C ASN A 37 -8.66 -24.41 -23.74
N ASN A 38 -8.32 -25.66 -23.99
CA ASN A 38 -9.01 -26.82 -23.42
C ASN A 38 -8.72 -26.92 -21.91
N TYR A 39 -9.72 -26.59 -21.09
CA TYR A 39 -9.71 -26.81 -19.64
C TYR A 39 -10.87 -27.74 -19.26
N SER A 40 -10.64 -28.56 -18.23
CA SER A 40 -11.68 -29.43 -17.67
C SER A 40 -12.27 -28.77 -16.44
N LYS A 41 -13.61 -28.71 -16.34
CA LYS A 41 -14.31 -28.16 -15.18
C LYS A 41 -15.04 -29.29 -14.44
N ASN A 42 -14.87 -29.33 -13.13
CA ASN A 42 -15.67 -30.12 -12.20
C ASN A 42 -16.27 -29.19 -11.13
N ASN A 43 -17.22 -29.67 -10.33
CA ASN A 43 -17.80 -28.94 -9.19
C ASN A 43 -16.74 -28.51 -8.17
N ASN A 44 -15.60 -29.22 -8.13
CA ASN A 44 -14.50 -28.97 -7.20
C ASN A 44 -13.44 -28.00 -7.76
N GLY A 45 -13.50 -27.62 -9.04
CA GLY A 45 -12.52 -26.72 -9.61
C GLY A 45 -12.25 -26.94 -11.10
N ILE A 46 -11.22 -26.23 -11.57
CA ILE A 46 -10.80 -26.21 -12.96
C ILE A 46 -9.41 -26.86 -13.06
N PHE A 47 -9.27 -27.80 -13.97
CA PHE A 47 -8.01 -28.45 -14.29
C PHE A 47 -7.51 -27.98 -15.65
N ILE A 48 -6.26 -27.50 -15.66
CA ILE A 48 -5.61 -26.97 -16.85
C ILE A 48 -4.36 -27.79 -17.11
N ASN A 49 -4.27 -28.35 -18.30
CA ASN A 49 -3.05 -29.03 -18.73
C ASN A 49 -2.15 -28.04 -19.48
N LEU A 50 -1.01 -27.69 -18.87
CA LEU A 50 -0.05 -26.74 -19.45
C LEU A 50 0.53 -27.22 -20.80
N ASN A 51 0.58 -28.54 -21.04
CA ASN A 51 1.08 -29.08 -22.32
C ASN A 51 0.14 -28.81 -23.49
N TRP A 52 -1.15 -28.62 -23.22
CA TRP A 52 -2.18 -28.34 -24.22
C TRP A 52 -2.37 -26.84 -24.47
N LEU A 53 -1.67 -25.99 -23.73
CA LEU A 53 -1.70 -24.54 -23.93
C LEU A 53 -0.74 -24.13 -25.04
N ASP A 54 -1.20 -23.21 -25.88
CA ASP A 54 -0.36 -22.55 -26.86
C ASP A 54 0.83 -21.84 -26.21
N TYR A 55 1.97 -21.81 -26.90
CA TYR A 55 3.18 -21.16 -26.43
C TYR A 55 2.95 -19.68 -26.09
N ASP A 56 2.19 -18.97 -26.91
CA ASP A 56 1.82 -17.57 -26.66
C ASP A 56 1.03 -17.38 -25.36
N THR A 57 0.14 -18.34 -25.04
CA THR A 57 -0.61 -18.31 -23.79
C THR A 57 0.33 -18.56 -22.60
N ILE A 58 1.26 -19.51 -22.72
CA ILE A 58 2.26 -19.81 -21.68
C ILE A 58 3.12 -18.58 -21.38
N VAL A 59 3.57 -17.86 -22.41
CA VAL A 59 4.35 -16.63 -22.25
C VAL A 59 3.52 -15.53 -21.57
N LYS A 60 2.26 -15.33 -21.97
CA LYS A 60 1.35 -14.37 -21.31
C LYS A 60 1.13 -14.70 -19.84
N VAL A 61 0.92 -15.98 -19.52
CA VAL A 61 0.78 -16.46 -18.15
C VAL A 61 2.05 -16.20 -17.35
N SER A 62 3.23 -16.55 -17.89
CA SER A 62 4.51 -16.28 -17.22
C SER A 62 4.72 -14.78 -16.96
N ASN A 63 4.42 -13.93 -17.94
CA ASN A 63 4.54 -12.48 -17.78
C ASN A 63 3.59 -11.93 -16.70
N TYR A 64 2.36 -12.45 -16.64
CA TYR A 64 1.39 -12.07 -15.61
C TYR A 64 1.85 -12.50 -14.22
N ILE A 65 2.34 -13.74 -14.07
CA ILE A 65 2.87 -14.23 -12.80
C ILE A 65 4.06 -13.37 -12.33
N ASN A 66 4.98 -13.03 -13.24
CA ASN A 66 6.10 -12.15 -12.93
C ASN A 66 5.64 -10.74 -12.52
N PHE A 67 4.56 -10.24 -13.10
CA PHE A 67 3.94 -8.99 -12.70
C PHE A 67 3.37 -9.07 -11.26
N CYS A 68 2.63 -10.14 -10.95
CA CYS A 68 2.11 -10.39 -9.61
C CYS A 68 3.22 -10.43 -8.55
N ILE A 69 4.29 -11.18 -8.79
CA ILE A 69 5.42 -11.28 -7.86
C ILE A 69 6.08 -9.92 -7.64
N LYS A 70 6.30 -9.14 -8.71
CA LYS A 70 6.83 -7.78 -8.59
C LYS A 70 5.89 -6.88 -7.77
N SER A 71 4.58 -6.98 -8.00
CA SER A 71 3.58 -6.21 -7.27
C SER A 71 3.63 -6.51 -5.76
N HIS A 72 3.67 -7.79 -5.38
CA HIS A 72 3.82 -8.19 -3.97
C HIS A 72 5.10 -7.67 -3.35
N ASN A 73 6.22 -7.75 -4.06
CA ASN A 73 7.49 -7.24 -3.56
C ASN A 73 7.47 -5.73 -3.32
N GLU A 74 6.85 -4.96 -4.21
CA GLU A 74 6.69 -3.52 -4.03
C GLU A 74 5.80 -3.21 -2.83
N ILE A 75 4.65 -3.88 -2.70
CA ILE A 75 3.75 -3.73 -1.54
C ILE A 75 4.50 -4.03 -0.23
N ASN A 76 5.22 -5.15 -0.17
CA ASN A 76 6.00 -5.53 1.01
C ASN A 76 7.07 -4.49 1.37
N LYS A 77 7.75 -3.89 0.38
CA LYS A 77 8.72 -2.81 0.64
C LYS A 77 8.03 -1.61 1.29
N TYR A 78 6.87 -1.21 0.79
CA TYR A 78 6.11 -0.10 1.37
C TYR A 78 5.65 -0.41 2.79
N GLU A 79 5.18 -1.63 3.06
CA GLU A 79 4.80 -2.05 4.41
C GLU A 79 5.98 -2.00 5.39
N VAL A 80 7.16 -2.48 4.99
CA VAL A 80 8.36 -2.42 5.82
C VAL A 80 8.72 -0.99 6.17
N ILE A 81 8.67 -0.06 5.21
CA ILE A 81 8.95 1.36 5.45
C ILE A 81 7.91 1.97 6.40
N CYS A 82 6.63 1.70 6.20
CA CYS A 82 5.56 2.16 7.09
C CYS A 82 5.74 1.64 8.51
N ASN A 83 6.09 0.38 8.67
CA ASN A 83 6.35 -0.23 9.98
C ASN A 83 7.56 0.42 10.66
N MET A 84 8.66 0.64 9.95
CA MET A 84 9.84 1.36 10.47
C MET A 84 9.49 2.79 10.93
N LEU A 85 8.67 3.50 10.15
CA LEU A 85 8.21 4.84 10.52
C LEU A 85 7.31 4.82 11.76
N ASN A 86 6.35 3.89 11.82
CA ASN A 86 5.47 3.71 12.98
C ASN A 86 6.27 3.36 14.24
N ASP A 87 7.28 2.49 14.13
CA ASP A 87 8.17 2.16 15.24
C ASP A 87 8.95 3.39 15.72
N SER A 88 9.42 4.24 14.79
CA SER A 88 10.09 5.49 15.14
C SER A 88 9.18 6.50 15.86
N ILE A 89 7.88 6.52 15.53
CA ILE A 89 6.88 7.38 16.16
C ILE A 89 6.51 6.85 17.54
N ASN A 90 6.21 5.56 17.65
CA ASN A 90 5.85 4.89 18.90
C ASN A 90 7.01 4.91 19.92
N ASN A 91 8.26 4.86 19.46
CA ASN A 91 9.43 5.00 20.32
C ASN A 91 9.75 6.46 20.69
N LYS A 92 9.28 7.46 19.93
CA LYS A 92 9.37 8.88 20.33
C LYS A 92 8.41 9.21 21.48
N ASP A 93 7.23 8.58 21.53
CA ASP A 93 6.29 8.76 22.63
C ASP A 93 6.77 8.14 23.97
N LYS A 94 7.80 7.27 23.93
CA LYS A 94 8.46 6.71 25.13
C LYS A 94 9.76 7.41 25.54
N ASN A 95 10.31 8.28 24.70
CA ASN A 95 11.61 8.94 24.93
C ASN A 95 11.51 10.48 24.94
N GLU A 96 10.43 11.06 25.50
CA GLU A 96 10.46 12.46 25.98
C GLU A 96 11.03 12.58 27.41
N GLU A 97 11.77 11.57 27.89
CA GLU A 97 12.67 11.67 29.03
C GLU A 97 14.01 10.99 28.67
N ILE A 98 14.92 11.70 27.99
CA ILE A 98 16.38 11.61 28.19
C ILE A 98 17.01 12.74 27.37
N ILE A 99 17.61 13.67 28.09
CA ILE A 99 18.42 14.79 27.59
C ILE A 99 19.75 14.19 27.10
N VAL A 100 20.11 14.44 25.84
CA VAL A 100 21.51 14.31 25.40
C VAL A 100 22.01 15.72 25.11
N ASP A 101 22.73 16.25 26.11
CA ASP A 101 23.56 17.44 25.95
C ASP A 101 24.80 17.05 25.15
N THR A 102 25.02 17.72 24.02
CA THR A 102 26.37 17.85 23.45
C THR A 102 26.51 19.28 22.96
N SER A 103 26.95 20.12 23.89
CA SER A 103 27.71 21.36 23.69
C SER A 103 27.48 22.10 22.37
N ASN A 104 26.56 23.06 22.38
CA ASN A 104 26.87 24.42 21.93
C ASN A 104 25.77 25.40 22.38
N ASP A 105 26.23 26.51 22.96
CA ASP A 105 25.48 27.57 23.60
C ASP A 105 24.29 28.09 22.77
N TYR A 106 23.08 27.74 23.17
CA TYR A 106 21.91 28.61 23.05
C TYR A 106 21.05 28.41 24.29
N LYS A 107 20.89 29.46 25.11
CA LYS A 107 20.03 29.45 26.30
C LYS A 107 18.67 28.87 25.95
N ILE A 108 18.39 27.65 26.43
CA ILE A 108 17.07 27.04 26.40
C ILE A 108 16.21 27.85 27.36
N LEU A 109 15.41 28.77 26.82
CA LEU A 109 14.29 29.34 27.55
C LEU A 109 13.44 28.15 28.01
N ALA A 110 13.25 28.01 29.32
CA ALA A 110 12.35 27.00 29.87
C ALA A 110 10.94 27.22 29.30
N ILE A 111 10.63 26.55 28.20
CA ILE A 111 9.27 26.52 27.67
C ILE A 111 8.52 25.63 28.64
N ASN A 112 7.86 26.27 29.58
CA ASN A 112 6.83 25.69 30.41
C ASN A 112 5.76 25.16 29.45
N LYS A 113 5.89 23.90 29.01
CA LYS A 113 4.92 23.19 28.16
C LYS A 113 3.66 22.99 29.02
N GLN A 114 2.91 24.06 29.24
CA GLN A 114 1.57 23.98 29.79
C GLN A 114 0.81 22.99 28.93
N LYS A 115 0.20 21.98 29.57
CA LYS A 115 -0.57 20.94 28.89
C LYS A 115 -1.79 21.61 28.24
N VAL A 116 -1.62 22.05 27.00
CA VAL A 116 -2.70 22.62 26.21
C VAL A 116 -3.71 21.51 25.96
N SER A 117 -4.95 21.70 26.40
CA SER A 117 -6.02 20.71 26.22
C SER A 117 -6.20 20.40 24.73
N SER A 118 -6.67 19.19 24.42
CA SER A 118 -6.96 18.79 23.04
C SER A 118 -7.89 19.78 22.33
N SER A 119 -8.86 20.34 23.07
CA SER A 119 -9.76 21.39 22.58
C SER A 119 -9.01 22.67 22.19
N MET A 120 -8.04 23.09 23.01
CA MET A 120 -7.25 24.29 22.74
C MET A 120 -6.25 24.07 21.59
N LYS A 121 -5.70 22.85 21.44
CA LYS A 121 -4.90 22.46 20.27
C LYS A 121 -5.73 22.53 18.99
N PHE A 122 -6.93 21.94 18.99
CA PHE A 122 -7.86 21.99 17.87
C PHE A 122 -8.27 23.43 17.53
N TYR A 123 -8.58 24.24 18.55
CA TYR A 123 -8.91 25.65 18.37
C TYR A 123 -7.77 26.46 17.73
N LEU A 124 -6.53 26.29 18.20
CA LEU A 124 -5.36 26.96 17.63
C LEU A 124 -5.09 26.52 16.19
N LEU A 125 -5.25 25.22 15.90
CA LEU A 125 -5.14 24.68 14.55
C LEU A 125 -6.17 25.31 13.61
N LYS A 126 -7.45 25.29 13.99
CA LYS A 126 -8.56 25.93 13.24
C LYS A 126 -8.26 27.41 12.98
N LYS A 127 -7.82 28.14 14.00
CA LYS A 127 -7.48 29.57 13.91
C LYS A 127 -6.31 29.83 12.95
N LYS A 128 -5.31 28.94 12.89
CA LYS A 128 -4.17 29.07 11.98
C LYS A 128 -4.60 28.95 10.51
N PHE A 129 -5.48 28.01 10.20
CA PHE A 129 -6.02 27.84 8.84
C PHE A 129 -6.95 28.98 8.42
N GLN A 130 -7.77 29.51 9.35
CA GLN A 130 -8.61 30.68 9.06
C GLN A 130 -7.79 31.95 8.78
N LYS A 131 -6.63 32.13 9.42
CA LYS A 131 -5.73 33.25 9.12
C LYS A 131 -5.12 33.20 7.72
N GLN A 132 -4.93 32.00 7.14
CA GLN A 132 -4.43 31.85 5.77
C GLN A 132 -5.50 32.17 4.72
N GLN A 133 -6.78 31.91 5.02
CA GLN A 133 -7.91 32.27 4.17
C GLN A 133 -8.12 33.80 4.09
N LEU A 134 -7.77 34.55 5.15
CA LEU A 134 -7.93 36.01 5.19
C LEU A 134 -6.92 36.77 4.30
N THR A 135 -5.78 36.15 3.95
CA THR A 135 -4.79 36.75 3.03
C THR A 135 -5.17 36.58 1.54
N SER A 136 -6.21 35.82 1.25
CA SER A 136 -6.82 35.70 -0.07
C SER A 136 -8.23 36.29 0.02
N ASN A 137 -8.35 37.59 -0.27
CA ASN A 137 -9.65 38.25 -0.45
C ASN A 137 -10.52 37.45 -1.43
N ILE A 138 -11.45 36.67 -0.89
CA ILE A 138 -12.76 36.41 -1.47
C ILE A 138 -13.75 36.50 -0.31
N GLU A 139 -14.63 37.49 -0.40
CA GLU A 139 -15.69 37.78 0.54
C GLU A 139 -16.63 36.58 0.75
N SER A 140 -17.07 36.41 2.01
CA SER A 140 -18.44 36.12 2.46
C SER A 140 -19.29 35.17 1.59
N TYR A 141 -19.79 34.04 2.07
CA TYR A 141 -20.81 33.92 3.10
C TYR A 141 -20.87 32.46 3.55
N LEU A 142 -20.91 32.22 4.87
CA LEU A 142 -21.64 31.12 5.52
C LEU A 142 -21.58 31.39 7.03
N THR A 143 -22.31 32.42 7.42
CA THR A 143 -22.67 32.70 8.82
C THR A 143 -24.04 32.11 9.11
N TYR A 144 -24.24 31.75 10.38
CA TYR A 144 -25.45 31.31 11.09
C TYR A 144 -25.73 29.81 11.04
N ASP A 145 -25.55 29.09 12.14
CA ASP A 145 -26.35 29.14 13.39
C ASP A 145 -27.83 28.80 13.19
N GLU A 146 -28.12 27.71 12.45
CA GLU A 146 -29.41 27.02 12.50
C GLU A 146 -29.23 25.56 12.91
N TYR A 147 -28.89 25.33 14.17
CA TYR A 147 -29.20 24.06 14.84
C TYR A 147 -29.68 24.34 16.27
N LEU A 148 -30.89 24.90 16.33
CA LEU A 148 -31.78 24.84 17.49
C LEU A 148 -33.21 24.66 16.97
N PHE A 149 -33.59 23.40 16.76
CA PHE A 149 -34.93 22.88 16.92
C PHE A 149 -34.83 21.46 17.46
#